data_AF-A0A955VQH5-F1
#
_entry.id   AF-A0A955VQH5-F1
#
_cell.length_a   1.000
_cell.length_b   1.000
_cell.length_c   1.000
_cell.angle_alpha   90.00
_cell.angle_beta   90.00
_cell.angle_gamma   90.00
#
_symmetry.space_group_name_H-M   'P 1'
#
loop_
_entity.id
_entity.type
_entity.pdbx_description
1 polymer ?
#
loop_
_entity_poly.entity_id
_entity_poly.type
_entity_poly.pdbx_seq_one_letter_code
_entity_poly.pdbx_strand_id
1 'polypeptide(L)'
;MLDEYLMGWAHKLGAGARKMQGRRTKLWYVDCFSGPWQARAPDGSDTSISIGLSALQKAQRTWASKGWYIDGGAIFVERNLKAFRELQALLLGLDSPPQNVRFVGQRERGLEEASVELLERLRQDGEVQYGALWPPLLRAHHIREQDVADAIADLRRRGRVVVTGLAPGKRRVLDEHGVALMAA
;
A
#
# COMPACT_ATOMS: atom_id res chain seq x y z
N MET A 1 -18.20 -19.58 -1.90
CA MET A 1 -17.31 -18.56 -2.53
C MET A 1 -17.09 -17.37 -1.57
N LEU A 2 -16.14 -16.45 -1.85
CA LEU A 2 -15.79 -15.33 -0.94
C LEU A 2 -16.98 -14.41 -0.63
N ASP A 3 -17.83 -14.20 -1.63
CA ASP A 3 -19.10 -13.47 -1.54
C ASP A 3 -20.07 -14.05 -0.49
N GLU A 4 -20.28 -15.38 -0.48
CA GLU A 4 -21.16 -16.05 0.48
C GLU A 4 -20.68 -15.87 1.92
N TYR A 5 -19.36 -15.98 2.13
CA TYR A 5 -18.74 -15.79 3.44
C TYR A 5 -18.89 -14.33 3.92
N LEU A 6 -18.56 -13.37 3.05
CA LEU A 6 -18.63 -11.94 3.39
C LEU A 6 -20.07 -11.49 3.63
N MET A 7 -21.04 -12.01 2.88
CA MET A 7 -22.46 -11.72 3.11
C MET A 7 -22.95 -12.28 4.45
N GLY A 8 -22.59 -13.53 4.77
CA GLY A 8 -22.93 -14.13 6.07
C GLY A 8 -22.30 -13.37 7.24
N TRP A 9 -21.05 -12.92 7.09
CA TRP A 9 -20.34 -12.14 8.10
C TRP A 9 -20.92 -10.73 8.27
N ALA A 10 -21.18 -10.01 7.18
CA ALA A 10 -21.73 -8.66 7.21
C ALA A 10 -23.15 -8.63 7.82
N HIS A 11 -23.98 -9.64 7.55
CA HIS A 11 -25.28 -9.79 8.19
C HIS A 11 -25.18 -10.08 9.70
N LYS A 12 -24.23 -10.92 10.14
CA LYS A 12 -24.02 -11.17 11.58
C LYS A 12 -23.62 -9.90 12.32
N LEU A 13 -22.76 -9.07 11.75
CA LEU A 13 -22.33 -7.81 12.37
C LEU A 13 -23.43 -6.75 12.38
N GLY A 14 -24.23 -6.64 11.32
CA GLY A 14 -25.40 -5.77 11.33
C GLY A 14 -26.49 -6.21 12.32
N ALA A 15 -26.63 -7.51 12.59
CA ALA A 15 -27.49 -7.99 13.67
C ALA A 15 -26.98 -7.58 15.07
N GLY A 16 -25.67 -7.38 15.22
CA GLY A 16 -25.06 -6.77 16.39
C GLY A 16 -25.45 -5.30 16.57
N ALA A 17 -25.63 -4.54 15.48
CA ALA A 17 -26.08 -3.15 15.53
C ALA A 17 -27.47 -3.00 16.17
N ARG A 18 -28.39 -3.96 15.92
CA ARG A 18 -29.71 -4.03 16.58
C ARG A 18 -29.60 -4.11 18.11
N LYS A 19 -28.60 -4.81 18.64
CA LYS A 19 -28.37 -4.95 20.10
C LYS A 19 -27.77 -3.68 20.72
N MET A 20 -27.16 -2.79 19.93
CA MET A 20 -26.41 -1.63 20.43
C MET A 20 -27.23 -0.34 20.55
N GLN A 21 -28.57 -0.42 20.53
CA GLN A 21 -29.53 0.66 20.87
C GLN A 21 -29.14 2.06 20.33
N GLY A 22 -28.80 2.16 19.04
CA GLY A 22 -28.56 3.45 18.38
C GLY A 22 -27.09 3.91 18.28
N ARG A 23 -26.11 3.11 18.74
CA ARG A 23 -24.70 3.39 18.43
C ARG A 23 -24.39 3.04 16.96
N ARG A 24 -23.78 3.98 16.23
CA ARG A 24 -23.31 3.77 14.85
C ARG A 24 -22.30 2.61 14.82
N THR A 25 -22.64 1.53 14.12
CA THR A 25 -21.73 0.40 13.91
C THR A 25 -20.89 0.66 12.67
N LYS A 26 -19.56 0.64 12.82
CA LYS A 26 -18.63 0.73 11.68
C LYS A 26 -18.21 -0.67 11.24
N LEU A 27 -18.28 -0.94 9.95
CA LEU A 27 -17.87 -2.19 9.34
C LEU A 27 -16.70 -1.93 8.39
N TRP A 28 -15.57 -2.59 8.64
CA TRP A 28 -14.37 -2.44 7.82
C TRP A 28 -14.04 -3.74 7.08
N TYR A 29 -13.90 -3.65 5.77
CA TYR A 29 -13.26 -4.68 4.95
C TYR A 29 -11.77 -4.34 4.80
N VAL A 30 -10.89 -5.31 5.00
CA VAL A 30 -9.44 -5.12 4.83
C VAL A 30 -8.93 -6.19 3.89
N ASP A 31 -8.39 -5.77 2.76
CA ASP A 31 -7.70 -6.62 1.81
C ASP A 31 -6.22 -6.26 1.78
N CYS A 32 -5.39 -7.20 2.21
CA CYS A 32 -3.94 -7.01 2.35
C CYS A 32 -3.12 -7.44 1.13
N PHE A 33 -3.77 -7.98 0.09
CA PHE A 33 -3.13 -8.52 -1.12
C PHE A 33 -3.92 -8.11 -2.35
N SER A 34 -3.98 -6.81 -2.59
CA SER A 34 -4.88 -6.21 -3.57
C SER A 34 -4.33 -6.15 -5.03
N GLY A 35 -3.45 -7.07 -5.45
CA GLY A 35 -2.98 -7.15 -6.84
C GLY A 35 -1.70 -7.97 -7.12
N PRO A 36 -1.36 -8.19 -8.41
CA PRO A 36 -2.12 -7.86 -9.63
C PRO A 36 -3.07 -8.98 -10.06
N TRP A 37 -4.21 -8.60 -10.64
CA TRP A 37 -5.36 -9.47 -10.93
C TRP A 37 -5.32 -10.00 -12.36
N GLN A 38 -5.49 -11.31 -12.53
CA GLN A 38 -6.06 -11.86 -13.75
C GLN A 38 -7.58 -11.80 -13.62
N ALA A 39 -8.17 -10.60 -13.75
CA ALA A 39 -9.62 -10.48 -13.85
C ALA A 39 -10.07 -11.35 -15.04
N ARG A 40 -10.88 -12.37 -14.78
CA ARG A 40 -11.50 -13.18 -15.84
C ARG A 40 -12.63 -12.41 -16.49
N ALA A 41 -13.25 -11.48 -15.75
CA ALA A 41 -14.27 -10.59 -16.25
C ALA A 41 -13.63 -9.25 -16.73
N PRO A 42 -14.01 -8.73 -17.91
CA PRO A 42 -13.47 -7.48 -18.45
C PRO A 42 -13.72 -6.25 -17.55
N ASP A 43 -14.71 -6.34 -16.66
CA ASP A 43 -15.11 -5.28 -15.73
C ASP A 43 -14.48 -5.40 -14.33
N GLY A 44 -13.67 -6.45 -14.09
CA GLY A 44 -13.03 -6.69 -12.79
C GLY A 44 -14.00 -7.05 -11.66
N SER A 45 -15.24 -7.46 -11.99
CA SER A 45 -16.28 -7.82 -11.02
C SER A 45 -15.93 -9.06 -10.17
N ASP A 46 -14.99 -9.87 -10.64
CA ASP A 46 -14.51 -11.10 -9.98
C ASP A 46 -13.32 -10.88 -9.03
N THR A 47 -12.86 -9.63 -8.87
CA THR A 47 -11.78 -9.30 -7.92
C THR A 47 -12.28 -9.29 -6.48
N SER A 48 -11.40 -9.61 -5.51
CA SER A 48 -11.73 -9.53 -4.08
C SER A 48 -12.15 -8.12 -3.66
N ILE A 49 -11.65 -7.09 -4.36
CA ILE A 49 -12.06 -5.69 -4.22
C ILE A 49 -13.54 -5.52 -4.57
N SER A 50 -13.93 -5.86 -5.80
CA SER A 50 -15.31 -5.71 -6.28
C SER A 50 -16.27 -6.54 -5.43
N ILE A 51 -15.88 -7.77 -5.08
CA ILE A 51 -16.65 -8.67 -4.22
C ILE A 51 -16.81 -8.08 -2.81
N GLY A 52 -15.72 -7.60 -2.20
CA GLY A 52 -15.73 -7.00 -0.87
C GLY A 52 -16.58 -5.73 -0.79
N LEU A 53 -16.45 -4.85 -1.78
CA LEU A 53 -17.26 -3.63 -1.88
C LEU A 53 -18.74 -3.92 -2.12
N SER A 54 -19.05 -4.86 -3.02
CA SER A 54 -20.42 -5.28 -3.28
C SER A 54 -21.07 -5.86 -2.02
N ALA A 55 -20.33 -6.68 -1.25
CA ALA A 55 -20.81 -7.24 0.01
C ALA A 55 -21.10 -6.14 1.06
N LEU A 56 -20.21 -5.14 1.19
CA LEU A 56 -20.43 -3.99 2.07
C LEU A 56 -21.68 -3.20 1.66
N GLN A 57 -21.83 -2.86 0.38
CA GLN A 57 -22.98 -2.10 -0.11
C GLN A 57 -24.30 -2.86 0.08
N LYS A 58 -24.32 -4.17 -0.21
CA LYS A 58 -25.49 -5.04 0.01
C LYS A 58 -25.87 -5.09 1.48
N ALA A 59 -24.90 -5.19 2.39
CA ALA A 59 -25.15 -5.16 3.81
C ALA A 59 -25.74 -3.81 4.24
N GLN A 60 -25.15 -2.69 3.79
CA GLN A 60 -25.67 -1.34 4.10
C GLN A 60 -27.13 -1.18 3.66
N ARG A 61 -27.47 -1.57 2.42
CA ARG A 61 -28.85 -1.52 1.91
C ARG A 61 -29.81 -2.38 2.72
N THR A 62 -29.40 -3.61 3.04
CA THR A 62 -30.23 -4.58 3.80
C THR A 62 -30.56 -4.11 5.21
N TRP A 63 -29.63 -3.41 5.87
CA TRP A 63 -29.86 -2.88 7.21
C TRP A 63 -30.59 -1.55 7.18
N ALA A 64 -30.30 -0.68 6.20
CA ALA A 64 -31.02 0.58 6.02
C ALA A 64 -32.52 0.35 5.80
N SER A 65 -32.90 -0.65 5.01
CA SER A 65 -34.32 -1.02 4.79
C SER A 65 -35.03 -1.51 6.07
N LYS A 66 -34.28 -1.81 7.13
CA LYS A 66 -34.77 -2.23 8.45
C LYS A 66 -34.64 -1.13 9.51
N GLY A 67 -34.27 0.09 9.11
CA GLY A 67 -34.10 1.24 10.00
C GLY A 67 -32.74 1.31 10.71
N TRP A 68 -31.75 0.49 10.31
CA TRP A 68 -30.44 0.43 10.93
C TRP A 68 -29.34 0.87 9.97
N TYR A 69 -28.53 1.85 10.37
CA TYR A 69 -27.46 2.39 9.52
C TYR A 69 -26.09 1.83 9.94
N ILE A 70 -25.35 1.34 8.95
CA ILE A 70 -23.97 0.84 9.11
C ILE A 70 -23.03 1.74 8.31
N ASP A 71 -21.98 2.21 8.96
CA ASP A 71 -20.89 2.94 8.31
C ASP A 71 -19.90 1.94 7.73
N GLY A 72 -19.91 1.77 6.40
CA GLY A 72 -18.96 0.93 5.68
C GLY A 72 -17.63 1.65 5.43
N GLY A 73 -16.53 0.93 5.59
CA GLY A 73 -15.19 1.34 5.19
C GLY A 73 -14.42 0.18 4.58
N ALA A 74 -13.43 0.50 3.76
CA ALA A 74 -12.54 -0.49 3.17
C ALA A 74 -11.08 -0.02 3.23
N ILE A 75 -10.16 -0.94 3.48
CA ILE A 75 -8.72 -0.70 3.40
C ILE A 75 -8.16 -1.67 2.39
N PHE A 76 -7.48 -1.14 1.38
CA PHE A 76 -6.75 -1.93 0.40
C PHE A 76 -5.26 -1.65 0.54
N VAL A 77 -4.49 -2.72 0.68
CA VAL A 77 -3.03 -2.68 0.77
C VAL A 77 -2.47 -3.37 -0.46
N GLU A 78 -1.71 -2.62 -1.25
CA GLU A 78 -1.01 -3.14 -2.41
C GLU A 78 0.46 -2.68 -2.38
N ARG A 79 1.37 -3.62 -2.61
CA ARG A 79 2.82 -3.40 -2.50
C ARG A 79 3.44 -2.96 -3.83
N ASN A 80 2.87 -3.40 -4.94
CA ASN A 80 3.31 -3.10 -6.29
C ASN A 80 2.71 -1.78 -6.77
N LEU A 81 3.56 -0.80 -7.09
CA LEU A 81 3.15 0.54 -7.53
C LEU A 81 2.26 0.54 -8.78
N LYS A 82 2.52 -0.36 -9.73
CA LYS A 82 1.70 -0.45 -10.95
C LYS A 82 0.31 -0.99 -10.61
N ALA A 83 0.24 -2.09 -9.86
CA ALA A 83 -1.02 -2.67 -9.41
C ALA A 83 -1.79 -1.71 -8.48
N PHE A 84 -1.08 -0.96 -7.63
CA PHE A 84 -1.65 0.07 -6.77
C PHE A 84 -2.30 1.20 -7.59
N ARG A 85 -1.64 1.67 -8.65
CA ARG A 85 -2.20 2.68 -9.55
C ARG A 85 -3.43 2.17 -10.30
N GLU A 86 -3.37 0.93 -10.79
CA GLU A 86 -4.51 0.27 -11.45
C GLU A 86 -5.70 0.13 -10.48
N LEU A 87 -5.43 -0.26 -9.25
CA LEU A 87 -6.41 -0.34 -8.17
C LEU A 87 -7.03 1.02 -7.83
N GLN A 88 -6.20 2.06 -7.71
CA GLN A 88 -6.67 3.41 -7.45
C GLN A 88 -7.59 3.91 -8.56
N ALA A 89 -7.22 3.67 -9.83
CA ALA A 89 -8.04 4.05 -10.98
C ALA A 89 -9.39 3.30 -11.01
N LEU A 90 -9.39 1.98 -10.75
CA LEU A 90 -10.62 1.18 -10.67
C LEU A 90 -11.58 1.72 -9.61
N LEU A 91 -11.07 2.04 -8.42
CA LEU A 91 -11.87 2.50 -7.29
C LEU A 91 -12.39 3.93 -7.46
N LEU A 92 -11.64 4.81 -8.11
CA LEU A 92 -12.09 6.16 -8.47
C LEU A 92 -13.17 6.14 -9.56
N GLY A 93 -13.19 5.09 -10.40
CA GLY A 93 -14.20 4.89 -11.43
C GLY A 93 -15.52 4.32 -10.94
N LEU A 94 -15.69 4.06 -9.63
CA LEU A 94 -16.94 3.55 -9.08
C LEU A 94 -17.98 4.68 -8.94
N ASP A 95 -19.22 4.43 -9.40
CA ASP A 95 -20.35 5.39 -9.31
C ASP A 95 -20.73 5.77 -7.86
N SER A 96 -20.32 4.96 -6.88
CA SER A 96 -20.56 5.20 -5.44
C SER A 96 -19.45 4.59 -4.59
N PRO A 97 -18.30 5.26 -4.47
CA PRO A 97 -17.20 4.76 -3.64
C PRO A 97 -17.63 4.76 -2.16
N PRO A 98 -17.23 3.77 -1.36
CA PRO A 98 -17.44 3.82 0.09
C PRO A 98 -16.85 5.10 0.65
N GLN A 99 -17.58 5.77 1.55
CA GLN A 99 -17.15 7.07 2.11
C GLN A 99 -15.84 6.99 2.90
N ASN A 100 -15.40 5.78 3.27
CA ASN A 100 -14.18 5.52 4.04
C ASN A 100 -13.28 4.47 3.36
N VAL A 101 -12.93 4.66 2.09
CA VAL A 101 -11.84 3.88 1.47
C VAL A 101 -10.50 4.49 1.84
N ARG A 102 -9.63 3.74 2.50
CA ARG A 102 -8.25 4.16 2.77
C ARG A 102 -7.28 3.32 1.94
N PHE A 103 -6.37 4.02 1.28
CA PHE A 103 -5.26 3.44 0.56
C PHE A 103 -4.03 3.47 1.44
N VAL A 104 -3.42 2.30 1.67
CA VAL A 104 -2.16 2.22 2.41
C VAL A 104 -1.05 1.85 1.42
N GLY A 105 -0.63 2.84 0.63
CA GLY A 105 0.65 2.81 -0.07
C GLY A 105 1.81 3.13 0.88
N GLN A 106 1.90 2.45 2.04
CA GLN A 106 2.92 2.72 3.06
C GLN A 106 4.33 2.62 2.49
N ARG A 107 4.55 1.69 1.54
CA ARG A 107 5.84 1.51 0.88
C ARG A 107 6.21 2.65 -0.07
N GLU A 108 5.26 3.28 -0.76
CA GLU A 108 5.56 4.38 -1.69
C GLU A 108 5.87 5.67 -0.97
N ARG A 109 5.04 6.05 0.01
CA ARG A 109 5.36 7.17 0.89
C ARG A 109 6.67 6.91 1.62
N GLY A 110 6.86 5.70 2.14
CA GLY A 110 8.12 5.28 2.74
C GLY A 110 9.31 5.37 1.78
N LEU A 111 9.14 5.01 0.51
CA LEU A 111 10.20 5.14 -0.51
C LEU A 111 10.54 6.59 -0.84
N GLU A 112 9.53 7.45 -0.98
CA GLU A 112 9.72 8.88 -1.22
C GLU A 112 10.42 9.54 -0.03
N GLU A 113 9.92 9.33 1.18
CA GLU A 113 10.52 9.85 2.42
C GLU A 113 11.94 9.31 2.64
N ALA A 114 12.15 8.00 2.45
CA ALA A 114 13.48 7.40 2.57
C ALA A 114 14.46 7.92 1.52
N SER A 115 13.99 8.25 0.31
CA SER A 115 14.84 8.84 -0.73
C SER A 115 15.27 10.26 -0.35
N VAL A 116 14.40 11.02 0.29
CA VAL A 116 14.72 12.35 0.83
C VAL A 116 15.74 12.22 1.98
N GLU A 117 15.46 11.39 2.98
CA GLU A 117 16.37 11.18 4.12
C GLU A 117 17.74 10.64 3.65
N LEU A 118 17.75 9.72 2.68
CA LEU A 118 18.97 9.22 2.04
C LEU A 118 19.83 10.36 1.51
N LEU A 119 19.26 11.23 0.68
CA LEU A 119 20.00 12.34 0.07
C LEU A 119 20.46 13.37 1.11
N GLU A 120 19.67 13.59 2.17
CA GLU A 120 20.05 14.47 3.28
C GLU A 120 21.23 13.91 4.07
N ARG A 121 21.22 12.62 4.41
CA ARG A 121 22.35 11.95 5.08
C ARG A 121 23.61 12.01 4.24
N LEU A 122 23.55 11.69 2.95
CA LEU A 122 24.71 11.77 2.07
C LEU A 122 25.23 13.21 1.92
N ARG A 123 24.36 14.22 2.06
CA ARG A 123 24.77 15.63 2.07
C ARG A 123 25.47 16.01 3.37
N GLN A 124 25.01 15.49 4.51
CA GLN A 124 25.52 15.81 5.84
C GLN A 124 26.83 15.06 6.15
N ASP A 125 26.85 13.76 5.87
CA ASP A 125 27.91 12.85 6.29
C ASP A 125 28.92 12.57 5.17
N GLY A 126 28.62 12.98 3.93
CA GLY A 126 29.45 12.72 2.75
C GLY A 126 29.34 11.27 2.28
N GLU A 127 30.45 10.53 2.36
CA GLU A 127 30.47 9.12 2.00
C GLU A 127 30.06 8.24 3.19
N VAL A 128 29.00 7.47 3.02
CA VAL A 128 28.44 6.59 4.06
C VAL A 128 28.46 5.15 3.56
N GLN A 129 28.87 4.21 4.42
CA GLN A 129 28.78 2.79 4.11
C GLN A 129 27.32 2.34 3.99
N TYR A 130 27.02 1.55 2.96
CA TYR A 130 25.66 1.03 2.72
C TYR A 130 25.09 0.30 3.95
N GLY A 131 25.92 -0.48 4.65
CA GLY A 131 25.50 -1.21 5.86
C GLY A 131 25.12 -0.31 7.04
N ALA A 132 25.62 0.93 7.08
CA ALA A 132 25.20 1.94 8.06
C ALA A 132 23.97 2.73 7.60
N LEU A 133 23.71 2.73 6.29
CA LEU A 133 22.73 3.56 5.63
C LEU A 133 21.33 2.91 5.59
N TRP A 134 21.22 1.63 5.23
CA TRP A 134 19.91 0.99 5.09
C TRP A 134 19.17 0.75 6.42
N PRO A 135 19.79 0.35 7.56
CA PRO A 135 19.06 0.05 8.79
C PRO A 135 18.21 1.21 9.35
N PRO A 136 18.71 2.46 9.44
CA PRO A 136 17.87 3.58 9.90
C PRO A 136 16.72 3.88 8.94
N LEU A 137 16.93 3.79 7.62
CA LEU A 137 15.88 4.04 6.62
C LEU A 137 14.75 3.01 6.69
N LEU A 138 15.06 1.72 6.93
CA LEU A 138 14.00 0.71 7.10
C LEU A 138 13.18 0.96 8.36
N ARG A 139 13.85 1.31 9.46
CA ARG A 139 13.21 1.59 10.75
C ARG A 139 12.29 2.80 10.67
N ALA A 140 12.68 3.83 9.93
CA ALA A 140 11.90 5.06 9.80
C ALA A 140 10.73 4.92 8.81
N HIS A 141 10.94 4.25 7.67
CA HIS A 141 10.05 4.39 6.52
C HIS A 141 9.29 3.12 6.09
N HIS A 142 9.32 2.04 6.88
CA HIS A 142 8.60 0.79 6.56
C HIS A 142 8.92 0.23 5.15
N ILE A 143 10.14 0.44 4.69
CA ILE A 143 10.68 -0.09 3.44
C ILE A 143 11.57 -1.30 3.72
N ARG A 144 12.03 -1.98 2.66
CA ARG A 144 12.96 -3.13 2.75
C ARG A 144 14.35 -2.73 2.31
N GLU A 145 15.36 -3.49 2.70
CA GLU A 145 16.75 -3.27 2.25
C GLU A 145 16.85 -3.15 0.72
N GLN A 146 16.17 -4.07 -0.01
CA GLN A 146 16.12 -4.02 -1.47
C GLN A 146 15.55 -2.71 -2.02
N ASP A 147 14.63 -2.07 -1.29
CA ASP A 147 14.04 -0.81 -1.71
C ASP A 147 15.08 0.34 -1.64
N VAL A 148 15.97 0.32 -0.63
CA VAL A 148 17.11 1.24 -0.52
C VAL A 148 18.15 0.96 -1.62
N ALA A 149 18.46 -0.31 -1.86
CA ALA A 149 19.38 -0.71 -2.94
C ALA A 149 18.90 -0.25 -4.32
N ASP A 150 17.60 -0.43 -4.61
CA ASP A 150 16.98 0.01 -5.86
C ASP A 150 17.01 1.53 -6.00
N ALA A 151 16.76 2.28 -4.92
CA ALA A 151 16.85 3.73 -4.90
C ALA A 151 18.28 4.24 -5.20
N ILE A 152 19.30 3.65 -4.56
CA ILE A 152 20.71 3.98 -4.84
C ILE A 152 21.07 3.65 -6.29
N ALA A 153 20.64 2.49 -6.80
CA ALA A 153 20.89 2.10 -8.18
C ALA A 153 20.26 3.08 -9.19
N ASP A 154 19.05 3.56 -8.91
CA ASP A 154 18.39 4.56 -9.75
C ASP A 154 19.06 5.93 -9.66
N LEU A 155 19.42 6.41 -8.47
CA LEU A 155 20.18 7.63 -8.27
C LEU A 155 21.54 7.58 -8.99
N ARG A 156 22.22 6.42 -8.96
CA ARG A 156 23.48 6.20 -9.68
C ARG A 156 23.27 6.28 -11.19
N ARG A 157 22.20 5.66 -11.71
CA ARG A 157 21.84 5.73 -13.13
C ARG A 157 21.59 7.17 -13.59
N ARG A 158 21.06 8.01 -12.69
CA ARG A 158 20.82 9.45 -12.93
C ARG A 158 22.04 10.34 -12.65
N GLY A 159 23.20 9.78 -12.32
CA GLY A 159 24.42 10.54 -12.01
C GLY A 159 24.34 11.37 -10.73
N ARG A 160 23.47 10.99 -9.78
CA ARG A 160 23.27 11.74 -8.52
C ARG A 160 24.13 11.22 -7.37
N VAL A 161 24.50 9.94 -7.41
CA VAL A 161 25.34 9.29 -6.41
C VAL A 161 26.41 8.44 -7.08
N VAL A 162 27.52 8.27 -6.39
CA VAL A 162 28.58 7.31 -6.70
C VAL A 162 28.61 6.22 -5.63
N VAL A 163 28.95 5.00 -6.04
CA VAL A 163 29.12 3.85 -5.14
C VAL A 163 30.56 3.37 -5.23
N THR A 164 31.33 3.56 -4.16
CA THR A 164 32.73 3.15 -4.03
C THR A 164 32.83 1.66 -3.70
N GLY A 165 33.79 0.96 -4.28
CA GLY A 165 34.02 -0.48 -4.06
C GLY A 165 33.15 -1.41 -4.92
N LEU A 166 32.19 -0.86 -5.68
CA LEU A 166 31.35 -1.65 -6.57
C LEU A 166 32.03 -1.91 -7.91
N ALA A 167 32.37 -3.17 -8.19
CA ALA A 167 33.04 -3.56 -9.43
C ALA A 167 32.22 -3.22 -10.71
N PRO A 168 32.90 -2.95 -11.84
CA PRO A 168 32.23 -2.68 -13.12
C PRO A 168 31.24 -3.79 -13.50
N GLY A 169 30.02 -3.40 -13.87
CA GLY A 169 28.94 -4.33 -14.27
C GLY A 169 28.20 -5.02 -13.10
N LYS A 170 28.64 -4.86 -11.85
CA LYS A 170 27.89 -5.36 -10.68
C LYS A 170 26.77 -4.39 -10.31
N ARG A 171 25.60 -4.97 -9.99
CA ARG A 171 24.38 -4.23 -9.61
C ARG A 171 24.10 -4.27 -8.10
N ARG A 172 24.59 -5.30 -7.40
CA ARG A 172 24.31 -5.51 -5.98
C ARG A 172 25.22 -4.63 -5.14
N VAL A 173 24.63 -3.72 -4.36
CA VAL A 173 25.34 -2.96 -3.31
C VAL A 173 25.45 -3.87 -2.08
N LEU A 174 26.61 -3.88 -1.44
CA LEU A 174 26.94 -4.66 -0.25
C LEU A 174 27.28 -3.70 0.89
N ASP A 175 27.23 -4.17 2.13
CA ASP A 175 27.36 -3.35 3.32
C ASP A 175 28.68 -2.55 3.36
N GLU A 176 29.76 -3.13 2.83
CA GLU A 176 31.08 -2.51 2.75
C GLU A 176 31.21 -1.40 1.71
N HIS A 177 30.26 -1.28 0.77
CA HIS A 177 30.35 -0.26 -0.27
C HIS A 177 30.03 1.13 0.29
N GLY A 178 30.85 2.11 -0.08
CA GLY A 178 30.60 3.51 0.21
C GLY A 178 29.60 4.10 -0.77
N VAL A 179 28.70 4.96 -0.30
CA VAL A 179 27.73 5.69 -1.11
C VAL A 179 27.93 7.17 -0.82
N ALA A 180 28.07 7.98 -1.87
CA ALA A 180 28.25 9.43 -1.73
C ALA A 180 27.48 10.18 -2.82
N LEU A 181 27.12 11.44 -2.58
CA LEU A 181 26.62 12.32 -3.64
C LEU A 181 27.72 12.53 -4.70
N MET A 182 27.35 12.56 -5.98
CA MET A 182 28.27 13.09 -6.99
C MET A 182 28.45 14.59 -6.74
N ALA A 183 29.70 15.04 -6.71
CA ALA A 183 30.00 16.46 -6.80
C ALA A 183 29.44 17.01 -8.11
N ALA A 184 28.74 18.14 -8.03
CA ALA A 184 28.22 18.87 -9.18
C ALA A 184 29.37 19.47 -10.02
#